data_AF-A0A2S7CL77-F1
#
_entry.id   AF-A0A2S7CL77-F1
#
_cell.length_a   1.000
_cell.length_b   1.000
_cell.length_c   1.000
_cell.angle_alpha   90.00
_cell.angle_beta   90.00
_cell.angle_gamma   90.00
#
_symmetry.space_group_name_H-M   'P 1'
#
loop_
_entity.id
_entity.type
_entity.pdbx_description
1 polymer ?
#
loop_
_entity_poly.entity_id
_entity_poly.type
_entity_poly.pdbx_seq_one_letter_code
_entity_poly.pdbx_strand_id
1 'polypeptide(L)'
;MSLHRLAPRLGLAVGLLCACCAHAAAPAAAHRLLRVMLDGASDQPVSGRLLVFATLAKDAQAATKDGKDGKAGKVEEVSVNPFRPTAVAVAAQEVTALAPGASVEIDLDNIAFPSGFSALPAGEYLFQAVLDPDHSYSYAGRDGGDLLSEVTAVTQGKGKPLPTLTLSKQVPASDDPWQVSPRAPQAIRDAIPEARLHSADASLVSPSLSAFWGRPVSLRARVLTPPGYDAKAATRYPTVYVTHGFGGNYNRFAGSIAATWSAMAAKQMPPMIWVFLDQSTPTGTHEFADSVNNGPWGTALTEELIPALERQYKMDGNAKGRFLNGHSSGGWATLWLQTRYPKLFGGTWSTSPDSSDFHDFTGPDLYAPNANVYRRPDGSPFPLIRDQGKVVADLETFAKLERVLGPYGGQMTSFDWVFSPRGPDGRPVPMFDRDTGKVDPAVVAYWRTHYDIAARVAAQWPALKPDLDGKIHLIVGTADTFYLDGAARKFQAVLDGLGARSDFRYLEGRTHFDLYKEGEDGNALMKKIAWEMYAVARPKQ
;
A
#
# COMPACT_ATOMS: atom_id res chain seq x y z
N MET A 1 -22.38 50.02 87.81
CA MET A 1 -21.18 50.80 88.18
C MET A 1 -20.03 50.45 87.25
N SER A 2 -19.41 51.48 86.66
CA SER A 2 -18.11 51.59 85.97
C SER A 2 -17.50 50.41 85.18
N LEU A 3 -17.27 50.50 83.86
CA LEU A 3 -16.32 51.35 83.08
C LEU A 3 -14.89 50.79 82.98
N HIS A 4 -14.51 50.37 81.75
CA HIS A 4 -13.36 50.84 80.92
C HIS A 4 -12.83 49.74 79.96
N ARG A 5 -12.98 49.94 78.63
CA ARG A 5 -11.98 50.42 77.62
C ARG A 5 -10.94 49.32 77.26
N LEU A 6 -10.60 48.96 76.01
CA LEU A 6 -10.31 49.74 74.79
C LEU A 6 -10.25 48.84 73.52
N ALA A 7 -10.78 49.38 72.41
CA ALA A 7 -10.37 49.37 70.98
C ALA A 7 -10.09 48.06 70.17
N PRO A 8 -10.63 47.95 68.92
CA PRO A 8 -10.43 46.82 68.01
C PRO A 8 -9.33 47.03 66.97
N ARG A 9 -8.72 45.94 66.48
CA ARG A 9 -7.81 45.93 65.32
C ARG A 9 -8.55 45.55 64.04
N LEU A 10 -8.38 46.40 63.03
CA LEU A 10 -8.81 46.25 61.62
C LEU A 10 -8.19 44.98 61.00
N GLY A 11 -9.02 44.11 60.43
CA GLY A 11 -8.61 43.01 59.55
C GLY A 11 -9.10 43.27 58.13
N LEU A 12 -8.16 43.46 57.20
CA LEU A 12 -8.39 43.75 55.79
C LEU A 12 -8.82 42.44 55.07
N ALA A 13 -10.06 42.38 54.58
CA ALA A 13 -10.55 41.27 53.75
C ALA A 13 -10.36 41.61 52.26
N VAL A 14 -9.51 40.85 51.57
CA VAL A 14 -9.33 40.91 50.12
C VAL A 14 -10.27 39.89 49.49
N GLY A 15 -11.33 40.37 48.81
CA GLY A 15 -12.21 39.54 48.01
C GLY A 15 -11.60 39.29 46.63
N LEU A 16 -11.28 38.03 46.31
CA LEU A 16 -11.01 37.60 44.94
C LEU A 16 -12.33 37.43 44.18
N LEU A 17 -12.56 38.26 43.18
CA LEU A 17 -13.57 38.05 42.15
C LEU A 17 -13.06 37.00 41.15
N CYS A 18 -13.64 35.81 41.17
CA CYS A 18 -13.51 34.83 40.09
C CYS A 18 -14.31 35.31 38.87
N ALA A 19 -13.63 35.80 37.84
CA ALA A 19 -14.20 35.99 36.52
C ALA A 19 -14.29 34.63 35.81
N CYS A 20 -15.48 34.03 35.79
CA CYS A 20 -15.78 32.91 34.90
C CYS A 20 -15.91 33.44 33.47
N CYS A 21 -14.80 33.46 32.72
CA CYS A 21 -14.85 33.61 31.27
C CYS A 21 -15.34 32.30 30.66
N ALA A 22 -16.66 32.16 30.51
CA ALA A 22 -17.22 31.16 29.61
C ALA A 22 -16.77 31.53 28.18
N HIS A 23 -15.78 30.80 27.65
CA HIS A 23 -15.52 30.81 26.21
C HIS A 23 -16.72 30.18 25.52
N ALA A 24 -17.62 31.02 25.00
CA ALA A 24 -18.61 30.55 24.04
C ALA A 24 -17.85 29.98 22.85
N ALA A 25 -17.99 28.68 22.59
CA ALA A 25 -17.48 28.07 21.38
C ALA A 25 -18.05 28.86 20.19
N ALA A 26 -17.18 29.26 19.26
CA ALA A 26 -17.64 29.88 18.02
C ALA A 26 -18.67 28.95 17.35
N PRO A 27 -19.78 29.47 16.81
CA PRO A 27 -20.76 28.63 16.14
C PRO A 27 -20.06 27.84 15.04
N ALA A 28 -20.25 26.52 15.04
CA ALA A 28 -19.71 25.66 13.98
C ALA A 28 -20.13 26.24 12.62
N ALA A 29 -19.17 26.34 11.70
CA ALA A 29 -19.48 26.77 10.35
C ALA A 29 -20.54 25.82 9.76
N ALA A 30 -21.54 26.38 9.07
CA ALA A 30 -22.53 25.55 8.40
C ALA A 30 -21.83 24.65 7.37
N HIS A 31 -22.22 23.36 7.35
CA HIS A 31 -21.69 22.38 6.42
C HIS A 31 -21.87 22.83 4.96
N ARG A 32 -20.92 22.46 4.11
CA ARG A 32 -20.86 22.79 2.68
C ARG A 32 -21.43 21.63 1.89
N LEU A 33 -22.66 21.78 1.44
CA LEU A 33 -23.35 20.79 0.61
C LEU A 33 -23.08 21.07 -0.87
N LEU A 34 -22.60 20.07 -1.61
CA LEU A 34 -22.29 20.16 -3.03
C LEU A 34 -23.18 19.21 -3.82
N ARG A 35 -23.77 19.71 -4.91
CA ARG A 35 -24.51 18.86 -5.83
C ARG A 35 -23.57 18.23 -6.85
N VAL A 36 -23.66 16.91 -7.00
CA VAL A 36 -22.99 16.16 -8.07
C VAL A 36 -24.04 15.45 -8.93
N MET A 37 -23.98 15.66 -10.24
CA MET A 37 -24.95 15.12 -11.21
C MET A 37 -24.27 14.09 -12.11
N LEU A 38 -24.97 13.01 -12.47
CA LEU A 38 -24.52 12.10 -13.51
C LEU A 38 -25.14 12.50 -14.84
N ASP A 39 -24.32 13.00 -15.78
CA ASP A 39 -24.79 13.37 -17.12
C ASP A 39 -23.65 13.23 -18.12
N GLY A 40 -23.72 12.18 -18.95
CA GLY A 40 -22.76 11.90 -20.02
C GLY A 40 -21.67 10.87 -19.70
N ALA A 41 -21.45 10.50 -18.43
CA ALA A 41 -20.44 9.48 -18.08
C ALA A 41 -20.96 8.03 -18.08
N SER A 42 -22.27 7.82 -17.95
CA SER A 42 -22.90 6.49 -17.98
C SER A 42 -24.38 6.63 -18.36
N ASP A 43 -24.88 5.67 -19.15
CA ASP A 43 -26.30 5.54 -19.49
C ASP A 43 -27.04 4.57 -18.54
N GLN A 44 -26.35 4.02 -17.54
CA GLN A 44 -26.90 3.13 -16.54
C GLN A 44 -26.79 3.74 -15.14
N PRO A 45 -27.71 3.40 -14.21
CA PRO A 45 -27.54 3.73 -12.81
C PRO A 45 -26.21 3.18 -12.28
N VAL A 46 -25.50 4.00 -11.52
CA VAL A 46 -24.20 3.66 -10.93
C VAL A 46 -24.23 3.82 -9.41
N SER A 47 -23.44 3.00 -8.74
CA SER A 47 -23.17 3.07 -7.32
C SER A 47 -21.66 3.14 -7.12
N GLY A 48 -21.21 3.56 -5.94
CA GLY A 48 -19.78 3.62 -5.65
C GLY A 48 -19.45 4.67 -4.61
N ARG A 49 -18.15 4.91 -4.42
CA ARG A 49 -17.66 5.98 -3.56
C ARG A 49 -17.49 7.26 -4.36
N LEU A 50 -18.28 8.27 -4.02
CA LEU A 50 -18.13 9.61 -4.57
C LEU A 50 -17.06 10.36 -3.78
N LEU A 51 -15.98 10.75 -4.46
CA LEU A 51 -14.89 11.56 -3.97
C LEU A 51 -14.96 12.95 -4.60
N VAL A 52 -14.76 13.99 -3.80
CA VAL A 52 -14.65 15.38 -4.27
C VAL A 52 -13.31 15.92 -3.81
N PHE A 53 -12.45 16.24 -4.76
CA PHE A 53 -11.13 16.79 -4.53
C PHE A 53 -11.15 18.31 -4.68
N ALA A 54 -10.37 19.01 -3.86
CA ALA A 54 -10.14 20.44 -3.96
C ALA A 54 -8.68 20.79 -3.69
N THR A 55 -8.10 21.62 -4.54
CA THR A 55 -6.75 22.16 -4.34
C THR A 55 -6.71 23.63 -4.71
N LEU A 56 -5.79 24.40 -4.12
CA LEU A 56 -5.61 25.80 -4.48
C LEU A 56 -5.19 25.92 -5.95
N ALA A 57 -5.88 26.76 -6.72
CA ALA A 57 -5.66 26.88 -8.16
C ALA A 57 -4.20 27.27 -8.50
N LYS A 58 -3.60 28.14 -7.69
CA LYS A 58 -2.19 28.53 -7.82
C LYS A 58 -1.22 27.35 -7.63
N ASP A 59 -1.54 26.41 -6.73
CA ASP A 59 -0.65 25.29 -6.39
C ASP A 59 -0.72 24.21 -7.47
N ALA A 60 -1.93 23.94 -7.98
CA ALA A 60 -2.12 23.04 -9.12
C ALA A 60 -1.45 23.57 -10.39
N GLN A 61 -1.56 24.87 -10.67
CA GLN A 61 -0.89 25.50 -11.81
C GLN A 61 0.64 25.53 -11.66
N ALA A 62 1.16 25.63 -10.43
CA ALA A 62 2.60 25.52 -10.19
C ALA A 62 3.09 24.10 -10.49
N ALA A 63 2.34 23.08 -10.09
CA ALA A 63 2.69 21.68 -10.35
C ALA A 63 2.73 21.31 -11.85
N THR A 64 2.00 22.02 -12.72
CA THR A 64 2.08 21.81 -14.18
C THR A 64 3.31 22.46 -14.83
N LYS A 65 3.97 23.41 -14.15
CA LYS A 65 5.17 24.11 -14.66
C LYS A 65 6.47 23.31 -14.50
N ASP A 66 6.47 22.25 -13.71
CA ASP A 66 7.59 21.30 -13.61
C ASP A 66 7.71 20.38 -14.85
N GLY A 67 6.82 20.53 -15.84
CA GLY A 67 6.96 19.97 -17.18
C GLY A 67 7.96 20.74 -18.06
N LYS A 68 8.56 20.04 -19.05
CA LYS A 68 9.74 20.43 -19.86
C LYS A 68 9.79 21.85 -20.47
N ASP A 69 8.70 22.63 -20.44
CA ASP A 69 8.59 23.90 -21.16
C ASP A 69 8.28 25.14 -20.28
N GLY A 70 8.18 24.99 -18.94
CA GLY A 70 7.99 26.11 -17.99
C GLY A 70 6.69 26.91 -18.13
N LYS A 71 5.79 26.52 -19.04
CA LYS A 71 4.45 27.09 -19.22
C LYS A 71 3.44 26.32 -18.39
N ALA A 72 2.54 27.03 -17.70
CA ALA A 72 1.43 26.39 -17.00
C ALA A 72 0.48 25.74 -18.01
N GLY A 73 0.40 24.41 -18.01
CA GLY A 73 -0.63 23.67 -18.75
C GLY A 73 -2.00 23.74 -18.06
N LYS A 74 -3.06 23.39 -18.79
CA LYS A 74 -4.39 23.17 -18.22
C LYS A 74 -4.29 22.05 -17.18
N VAL A 75 -4.87 22.26 -16.00
CA VAL A 75 -4.99 21.21 -14.98
C VAL A 75 -6.17 20.32 -15.37
N GLU A 76 -5.88 19.09 -15.77
CA GLU A 76 -6.90 18.11 -16.19
C GLU A 76 -7.30 17.15 -15.07
N GLU A 77 -6.53 17.12 -13.98
CA GLU A 77 -6.74 16.25 -12.85
C GLU A 77 -6.42 16.95 -11.52
N VAL A 78 -7.32 16.77 -10.55
CA VAL A 78 -7.10 17.07 -9.13
C VAL A 78 -7.26 15.76 -8.38
N SER A 79 -6.17 15.32 -7.74
CA SER A 79 -6.06 14.01 -7.11
C SER A 79 -5.06 14.09 -5.96
N VAL A 80 -5.14 13.17 -4.99
CA VAL A 80 -4.22 13.19 -3.85
C VAL A 80 -2.79 12.85 -4.26
N ASN A 81 -1.82 13.41 -3.53
CA ASN A 81 -0.41 13.10 -3.71
C ASN A 81 0.14 12.54 -2.39
N PRO A 82 0.65 11.30 -2.34
CA PRO A 82 1.15 10.71 -1.10
C PRO A 82 2.35 11.47 -0.51
N PHE A 83 3.12 12.19 -1.32
CA PHE A 83 4.22 13.04 -0.87
C PHE A 83 3.79 14.48 -0.54
N ARG A 84 2.52 14.81 -0.73
CA ARG A 84 1.92 16.08 -0.30
C ARG A 84 0.48 15.84 0.17
N PRO A 85 0.28 14.98 1.19
CA PRO A 85 -1.04 14.40 1.49
C PRO A 85 -2.08 15.43 1.94
N THR A 86 -1.65 16.62 2.41
CA THR A 86 -2.54 17.71 2.83
C THR A 86 -2.73 18.80 1.76
N ALA A 87 -2.04 18.71 0.61
CA ALA A 87 -2.12 19.73 -0.45
C ALA A 87 -3.42 19.67 -1.27
N VAL A 88 -4.13 18.55 -1.18
CA VAL A 88 -5.44 18.34 -1.80
C VAL A 88 -6.40 17.92 -0.70
N ALA A 89 -7.45 18.71 -0.51
CA ALA A 89 -8.57 18.33 0.33
C ALA A 89 -9.44 17.33 -0.43
N VAL A 90 -9.96 16.34 0.26
CA VAL A 90 -10.87 15.34 -0.28
C VAL A 90 -12.04 15.15 0.67
N ALA A 91 -13.25 15.06 0.13
CA ALA A 91 -14.45 14.64 0.84
C ALA A 91 -15.05 13.41 0.16
N ALA A 92 -15.76 12.58 0.91
CA ALA A 92 -16.30 11.32 0.41
C ALA A 92 -17.72 11.02 0.88
N GLN A 93 -18.48 10.32 0.05
CA GLN A 93 -19.78 9.76 0.38
C GLN A 93 -20.05 8.48 -0.43
N GLU A 94 -20.65 7.47 0.21
CA GLU A 94 -21.16 6.31 -0.52
C GLU A 94 -22.44 6.67 -1.27
N VAL A 95 -22.49 6.33 -2.54
CA VAL A 95 -23.64 6.52 -3.43
C VAL A 95 -24.21 5.15 -3.76
N THR A 96 -25.44 4.88 -3.29
CA THR A 96 -26.08 3.57 -3.49
C THR A 96 -26.70 3.40 -4.87
N ALA A 97 -27.18 4.49 -5.47
CA ALA A 97 -27.68 4.52 -6.84
C ALA A 97 -27.80 5.97 -7.32
N LEU A 98 -27.14 6.28 -8.43
CA LEU A 98 -27.25 7.56 -9.14
C LEU A 98 -27.64 7.27 -10.59
N ALA A 99 -28.89 7.58 -10.93
CA ALA A 99 -29.41 7.40 -12.28
C ALA A 99 -28.89 8.49 -13.24
N PRO A 100 -28.79 8.22 -14.55
CA PRO A 100 -28.49 9.26 -15.54
C PRO A 100 -29.48 10.43 -15.45
N GLY A 101 -28.97 11.65 -15.48
CA GLY A 101 -29.73 12.89 -15.28
C GLY A 101 -30.09 13.21 -13.82
N ALA A 102 -29.84 12.30 -12.87
CA ALA A 102 -30.07 12.52 -11.45
C ALA A 102 -28.84 13.16 -10.77
N SER A 103 -29.06 13.68 -9.56
CA SER A 103 -28.00 14.27 -8.74
C SER A 103 -28.06 13.78 -7.30
N VAL A 104 -26.91 13.73 -6.66
CA VAL A 104 -26.74 13.53 -5.22
C VAL A 104 -26.17 14.79 -4.59
N GLU A 105 -26.54 15.03 -3.33
CA GLU A 105 -25.91 16.06 -2.52
C GLU A 105 -24.88 15.40 -1.59
N ILE A 106 -23.63 15.83 -1.67
CA ILE A 106 -22.54 15.39 -0.80
C ILE A 106 -22.24 16.46 0.24
N ASP A 107 -22.13 16.03 1.49
CA ASP A 107 -21.66 16.86 2.60
C ASP A 107 -20.13 16.86 2.64
N LEU A 108 -19.53 17.98 2.22
CA LEU A 108 -18.08 18.15 2.12
C LEU A 108 -17.38 18.34 3.48
N ASP A 109 -18.13 18.31 4.58
CA ASP A 109 -17.62 18.44 5.95
C ASP A 109 -17.77 17.17 6.79
N ASN A 110 -18.54 16.18 6.32
CA ASN A 110 -18.81 14.94 7.06
C ASN A 110 -17.61 13.97 7.07
N ILE A 111 -17.24 13.43 5.91
CA ILE A 111 -16.06 12.56 5.74
C ILE A 111 -15.07 13.29 4.86
N ALA A 112 -14.14 14.02 5.47
CA ALA A 112 -13.20 14.86 4.75
C ALA A 112 -11.80 14.89 5.39
N PHE A 113 -10.80 15.17 4.55
CA PHE A 113 -9.40 15.32 4.92
C PHE A 113 -8.75 16.43 4.09
N PRO A 114 -7.80 17.24 4.61
CA PRO A 114 -7.32 17.28 6.00
C PRO A 114 -8.34 17.85 6.99
N SER A 115 -9.40 18.48 6.47
CA SER A 115 -10.49 19.07 7.22
C SER A 115 -11.72 19.16 6.33
N GLY A 116 -12.89 19.38 6.93
CA GLY A 116 -14.10 19.74 6.17
C GLY A 116 -13.90 20.98 5.30
N PHE A 117 -14.60 21.02 4.16
CA PHE A 117 -14.39 22.08 3.17
C PHE A 117 -14.81 23.45 3.68
N SER A 118 -15.70 23.54 4.67
CA SER A 118 -16.08 24.80 5.34
C SER A 118 -14.92 25.46 6.09
N ALA A 119 -13.92 24.67 6.49
CA ALA A 119 -12.73 25.13 7.19
C ALA A 119 -11.57 25.50 6.25
N LEU A 120 -11.70 25.24 4.94
CA LEU A 120 -10.67 25.62 3.97
C LEU A 120 -10.50 27.15 3.94
N PRO A 121 -9.26 27.65 3.81
CA PRO A 121 -9.01 29.06 3.61
C PRO A 121 -9.81 29.63 2.43
N ALA A 122 -10.23 30.89 2.54
CA ALA A 122 -10.82 31.58 1.40
C ALA A 122 -9.79 31.70 0.27
N GLY A 123 -10.23 31.50 -0.98
CA GLY A 123 -9.34 31.54 -2.14
C GLY A 123 -9.94 30.88 -3.37
N GLU A 124 -9.17 30.86 -4.45
CA GLU A 124 -9.52 30.19 -5.70
C GLU A 124 -9.04 28.75 -5.67
N TYR A 125 -9.97 27.82 -5.85
CA TYR A 125 -9.72 26.38 -5.85
C TYR A 125 -10.10 25.75 -7.18
N LEU A 126 -9.52 24.59 -7.45
CA LEU A 126 -9.94 23.68 -8.50
C LEU A 126 -10.59 22.46 -7.84
N PHE A 127 -11.84 22.20 -8.21
CA PHE A 127 -12.63 21.08 -7.73
C PHE A 127 -12.74 20.01 -8.82
N GLN A 128 -12.75 18.74 -8.42
CA GLN A 128 -13.08 17.64 -9.31
C GLN A 128 -13.82 16.54 -8.54
N ALA A 129 -14.94 16.08 -9.08
CA ALA A 129 -15.65 14.92 -8.58
C ALA A 129 -15.18 13.66 -9.31
N VAL A 130 -15.05 12.57 -8.56
CA VAL A 130 -14.78 11.21 -9.06
C VAL A 130 -15.79 10.28 -8.39
N LEU A 131 -16.59 9.57 -9.17
CA LEU A 131 -17.32 8.41 -8.66
C LEU A 131 -16.52 7.17 -9.00
N ASP A 132 -16.07 6.47 -7.97
CA ASP A 132 -15.31 5.22 -8.00
C ASP A 132 -16.28 4.04 -7.80
N PRO A 133 -16.73 3.37 -8.88
CA PRO A 133 -17.79 2.36 -8.78
C PRO A 133 -17.35 1.02 -8.19
N ASP A 134 -16.07 0.68 -8.31
CA ASP A 134 -15.51 -0.60 -7.87
C ASP A 134 -14.69 -0.49 -6.57
N HIS A 135 -14.62 0.71 -5.99
CA HIS A 135 -13.95 1.04 -4.73
C HIS A 135 -12.43 0.78 -4.79
N SER A 136 -11.84 0.96 -5.96
CA SER A 136 -10.43 0.69 -6.22
C SER A 136 -9.51 1.89 -5.92
N TYR A 137 -10.05 3.10 -5.76
CA TYR A 137 -9.25 4.33 -5.68
C TYR A 137 -8.24 4.30 -4.53
N SER A 138 -8.63 3.75 -3.37
CA SER A 138 -7.73 3.64 -2.22
C SER A 138 -6.54 2.70 -2.46
N TYR A 139 -6.62 1.80 -3.44
CA TYR A 139 -5.57 0.85 -3.80
C TYR A 139 -4.76 1.32 -5.02
N ALA A 140 -5.46 1.65 -6.11
CA ALA A 140 -4.86 1.88 -7.42
C ALA A 140 -4.74 3.36 -7.80
N GLY A 141 -5.34 4.26 -7.01
CA GLY A 141 -5.68 5.61 -7.45
C GLY A 141 -6.80 5.58 -8.49
N ARG A 142 -6.92 6.66 -9.27
CA ARG A 142 -7.88 6.71 -10.37
C ARG A 142 -7.57 5.64 -11.42
N ASP A 143 -8.57 4.86 -11.82
CA ASP A 143 -8.40 3.82 -12.82
C ASP A 143 -9.61 3.65 -13.76
N GLY A 144 -9.62 2.55 -14.52
CA GLY A 144 -10.55 2.32 -15.61
C GLY A 144 -11.95 2.00 -15.12
N GLY A 145 -12.92 2.83 -15.49
CA GLY A 145 -14.31 2.70 -15.04
C GLY A 145 -14.78 3.88 -14.19
N ASP A 146 -13.85 4.61 -13.57
CA ASP A 146 -14.12 5.82 -12.80
C ASP A 146 -14.90 6.86 -13.61
N LEU A 147 -15.89 7.50 -13.00
CA LEU A 147 -16.63 8.60 -13.62
C LEU A 147 -16.11 9.93 -13.07
N LEU A 148 -15.80 10.86 -13.96
CA LEU A 148 -15.13 12.10 -13.65
C LEU A 148 -15.99 13.30 -14.03
N SER A 149 -15.92 14.34 -13.21
CA SER A 149 -16.24 15.69 -13.66
C SER A 149 -15.06 16.37 -14.34
N GLU A 150 -15.36 17.43 -15.08
CA GLU A 150 -14.36 18.43 -15.44
C GLU A 150 -13.76 19.08 -14.19
N VAL A 151 -12.51 19.52 -14.30
CA VAL A 151 -11.87 20.36 -13.29
C VAL A 151 -12.52 21.74 -13.30
N THR A 152 -13.15 22.10 -12.20
CA THR A 152 -14.00 23.30 -12.10
C THR A 152 -13.40 24.31 -11.14
N ALA A 153 -13.25 25.57 -11.57
CA ALA A 153 -12.80 26.64 -10.69
C ALA A 153 -13.90 27.05 -9.70
N VAL A 154 -13.54 27.18 -8.43
CA VAL A 154 -14.45 27.51 -7.33
C VAL A 154 -13.81 28.54 -6.41
N THR A 155 -14.46 29.68 -6.26
CA THR A 155 -14.10 30.65 -5.21
C THR A 155 -14.64 30.17 -3.86
N GLN A 156 -13.76 29.71 -2.98
CA GLN A 156 -14.11 29.37 -1.60
C GLN A 156 -14.16 30.63 -0.73
N GLY A 157 -15.18 30.73 0.12
CA GLY A 157 -15.39 31.76 1.12
C GLY A 157 -16.78 31.68 1.75
N LYS A 158 -16.97 32.32 2.91
CA LYS A 158 -18.27 32.35 3.61
C LYS A 158 -19.38 32.86 2.68
N GLY A 159 -20.47 32.10 2.58
CA GLY A 159 -21.65 32.44 1.76
C GLY A 159 -21.44 32.36 0.24
N LYS A 160 -20.27 31.91 -0.25
CA LYS A 160 -20.06 31.69 -1.69
C LYS A 160 -20.78 30.41 -2.13
N PRO A 161 -21.66 30.47 -3.15
CA PRO A 161 -22.35 29.29 -3.64
C PRO A 161 -21.35 28.30 -4.23
N LEU A 162 -21.66 27.01 -4.08
CA LEU A 162 -20.95 25.93 -4.74
C LEU A 162 -21.59 25.64 -6.11
N PRO A 163 -20.80 25.31 -7.14
CA PRO A 163 -21.36 24.89 -8.42
C PRO A 163 -21.97 23.48 -8.31
N THR A 164 -22.72 23.06 -9.33
CA THR A 164 -22.97 21.63 -9.54
C THR A 164 -21.77 21.06 -10.31
N LEU A 165 -21.23 19.92 -9.86
CA LEU A 165 -20.23 19.17 -10.62
C LEU A 165 -20.93 18.07 -11.40
N THR A 166 -20.65 17.96 -12.70
CA THR A 166 -21.27 16.96 -13.57
C THR A 166 -20.27 15.86 -13.90
N LEU A 167 -20.58 14.61 -13.56
CA LEU A 167 -19.87 13.43 -14.00
C LEU A 167 -20.19 13.18 -15.48
N SER A 168 -19.27 13.60 -16.36
CA SER A 168 -19.48 13.64 -17.81
C SER A 168 -18.49 12.79 -18.61
N LYS A 169 -17.49 12.22 -17.95
CA LYS A 169 -16.45 11.39 -18.58
C LYS A 169 -16.27 10.11 -17.80
N GLN A 170 -16.22 8.98 -18.50
CA GLN A 170 -15.70 7.73 -17.92
C GLN A 170 -14.22 7.58 -18.27
N VAL A 171 -13.40 7.20 -17.29
CA VAL A 171 -12.01 6.80 -17.55
C VAL A 171 -12.05 5.51 -18.36
N PRO A 172 -11.41 5.46 -19.54
CA PRO A 172 -11.39 4.25 -20.34
C PRO A 172 -10.78 3.09 -19.56
N ALA A 173 -11.50 1.98 -19.46
CA ALA A 173 -10.90 0.73 -19.06
C ALA A 173 -9.89 0.30 -20.13
N SER A 174 -8.62 0.16 -19.76
CA SER A 174 -7.62 -0.45 -20.62
C SER A 174 -7.55 -1.94 -20.30
N ASP A 175 -8.04 -2.75 -21.23
CA ASP A 175 -7.95 -4.20 -21.14
C ASP A 175 -6.60 -4.73 -21.67
N ASP A 176 -5.67 -3.85 -22.07
CA ASP A 176 -4.34 -4.27 -22.53
C ASP A 176 -3.33 -4.30 -21.37
N PRO A 177 -3.09 -5.46 -20.73
CA PRO A 177 -2.12 -5.60 -19.66
C PRO A 177 -0.68 -5.39 -20.11
N TRP A 178 -0.43 -5.23 -21.42
CA TRP A 178 0.88 -4.93 -22.00
C TRP A 178 1.10 -3.44 -22.25
N GLN A 179 0.11 -2.61 -21.98
CA GLN A 179 0.27 -1.16 -22.04
C GLN A 179 1.19 -0.69 -20.92
N VAL A 180 2.25 0.03 -21.29
CA VAL A 180 3.17 0.66 -20.35
C VAL A 180 3.14 2.18 -20.52
N SER A 181 3.49 2.91 -19.45
CA SER A 181 3.54 4.37 -19.50
C SER A 181 4.42 4.86 -20.65
N PRO A 182 4.01 5.90 -21.40
CA PRO A 182 4.88 6.55 -22.39
C PRO A 182 6.18 7.10 -21.78
N ARG A 183 6.21 7.32 -20.47
CA ARG A 183 7.41 7.76 -19.71
C ARG A 183 8.36 6.63 -19.36
N ALA A 184 7.96 5.36 -19.55
CA ALA A 184 8.84 4.22 -19.31
C ALA A 184 10.08 4.31 -20.23
N PRO A 185 11.26 3.84 -19.76
CA PRO A 185 12.48 3.85 -20.57
C PRO A 185 12.25 3.23 -21.95
N GLN A 186 12.83 3.84 -22.99
CA GLN A 186 12.62 3.40 -24.38
C GLN A 186 12.96 1.90 -24.56
N ALA A 187 14.08 1.44 -23.98
CA ALA A 187 14.49 0.04 -24.03
C ALA A 187 13.44 -0.93 -23.45
N ILE A 188 12.67 -0.52 -22.43
CA ILE A 188 11.58 -1.33 -21.89
C ILE A 188 10.42 -1.38 -22.87
N ARG A 189 10.02 -0.23 -23.41
CA ARG A 189 8.94 -0.15 -24.40
C ARG A 189 9.24 -0.99 -25.64
N ASP A 190 10.49 -0.96 -26.11
CA ASP A 190 10.95 -1.73 -27.28
C ASP A 190 11.00 -3.23 -27.02
N ALA A 191 11.21 -3.66 -25.77
CA ALA A 191 11.26 -5.08 -25.39
C ALA A 191 9.87 -5.72 -25.21
N ILE A 192 8.80 -4.93 -25.07
CA ILE A 192 7.43 -5.42 -24.81
C ILE A 192 6.94 -6.43 -25.86
N PRO A 193 7.02 -6.16 -27.18
CA PRO A 193 6.47 -7.08 -28.18
C PRO A 193 7.11 -8.47 -28.10
N GLU A 194 8.43 -8.52 -27.94
CA GLU A 194 9.16 -9.79 -27.86
C GLU A 194 8.93 -10.48 -26.51
N ALA A 195 9.00 -9.76 -25.39
CA ALA A 195 8.76 -10.33 -24.07
C ALA A 195 7.34 -10.93 -23.93
N ARG A 196 6.35 -10.33 -24.62
CA ARG A 196 4.98 -10.86 -24.70
C ARG A 196 4.92 -12.22 -25.40
N LEU A 197 5.75 -12.50 -26.39
CA LEU A 197 5.79 -13.81 -27.09
C LEU A 197 6.29 -14.94 -26.16
N HIS A 198 7.15 -14.59 -25.20
CA HIS A 198 7.71 -15.52 -24.21
C HIS A 198 6.96 -15.52 -22.88
N SER A 199 5.82 -14.83 -22.82
CA SER A 199 4.98 -14.75 -21.62
C SER A 199 3.62 -15.36 -21.87
N ALA A 200 3.10 -16.06 -20.87
CA ALA A 200 1.77 -16.64 -20.90
C ALA A 200 1.00 -16.34 -19.61
N ASP A 201 -0.30 -16.14 -19.77
CA ASP A 201 -1.22 -15.97 -18.66
C ASP A 201 -1.47 -17.31 -17.98
N ALA A 202 -1.39 -17.34 -16.65
CA ALA A 202 -1.69 -18.50 -15.83
C ALA A 202 -2.80 -18.11 -14.85
N SER A 203 -3.99 -18.67 -15.05
CA SER A 203 -5.13 -18.49 -14.16
C SER A 203 -5.67 -19.86 -13.76
N LEU A 204 -5.80 -20.09 -12.46
CA LEU A 204 -6.28 -21.35 -11.90
C LEU A 204 -7.39 -21.05 -10.90
N VAL A 205 -8.60 -21.55 -11.18
CA VAL A 205 -9.70 -21.56 -10.19
C VAL A 205 -9.28 -22.47 -9.06
N SER A 206 -9.05 -21.89 -7.89
CA SER A 206 -8.54 -22.58 -6.70
C SER A 206 -9.67 -23.28 -5.95
N PRO A 207 -9.62 -24.61 -5.75
CA PRO A 207 -10.58 -25.31 -4.91
C PRO A 207 -10.62 -24.77 -3.48
N SER A 208 -9.47 -24.55 -2.84
CA SER A 208 -9.41 -24.08 -1.44
C SER A 208 -9.94 -22.66 -1.27
N LEU A 209 -9.59 -21.73 -2.15
CA LEU A 209 -10.13 -20.37 -2.12
C LEU A 209 -11.62 -20.35 -2.48
N SER A 210 -12.04 -21.15 -3.46
CA SER A 210 -13.45 -21.19 -3.84
C SER A 210 -14.34 -21.75 -2.74
N ALA A 211 -13.84 -22.75 -2.00
CA ALA A 211 -14.51 -23.28 -0.82
C ALA A 211 -14.62 -22.22 0.29
N PHE A 212 -13.56 -21.44 0.53
CA PHE A 212 -13.58 -20.37 1.52
C PHE A 212 -14.56 -19.24 1.17
N TRP A 213 -14.58 -18.81 -0.09
CA TRP A 213 -15.38 -17.66 -0.54
C TRP A 213 -16.81 -18.01 -0.97
N GLY A 214 -17.16 -19.29 -1.09
CA GLY A 214 -18.47 -19.75 -1.55
C GLY A 214 -18.76 -19.44 -3.02
N ARG A 215 -17.74 -19.06 -3.80
CA ARG A 215 -17.81 -18.76 -5.25
C ARG A 215 -16.48 -19.08 -5.92
N PRO A 216 -16.42 -19.26 -7.24
CA PRO A 216 -15.14 -19.43 -7.95
C PRO A 216 -14.19 -18.27 -7.67
N VAL A 217 -12.98 -18.60 -7.20
CA VAL A 217 -11.87 -17.66 -6.99
C VAL A 217 -10.64 -18.19 -7.68
N SER A 218 -9.95 -17.35 -8.45
CA SER A 218 -8.76 -17.73 -9.21
C SER A 218 -7.50 -17.13 -8.63
N LEU A 219 -6.44 -17.94 -8.56
CA LEU A 219 -5.07 -17.46 -8.50
C LEU A 219 -4.64 -17.02 -9.90
N ARG A 220 -3.97 -15.87 -10.00
CA ARG A 220 -3.49 -15.31 -11.27
C ARG A 220 -1.99 -15.07 -11.24
N ALA A 221 -1.34 -15.39 -12.34
CA ALA A 221 0.08 -15.13 -12.55
C ALA A 221 0.40 -14.97 -14.04
N ARG A 222 1.57 -14.39 -14.35
CA ARG A 222 2.17 -14.46 -15.70
C ARG A 222 3.46 -15.26 -15.64
N VAL A 223 3.61 -16.22 -16.53
CA VAL A 223 4.80 -17.06 -16.64
C VAL A 223 5.63 -16.56 -17.81
N LEU A 224 6.86 -16.13 -17.52
CA LEU A 224 7.86 -15.72 -18.50
C LEU A 224 8.90 -16.83 -18.67
N THR A 225 9.04 -17.35 -19.88
CA THR A 225 10.07 -18.33 -20.23
C THR A 225 11.37 -17.64 -20.69
N PRO A 226 12.54 -18.23 -20.42
CA PRO A 226 13.81 -17.64 -20.86
C PRO A 226 13.99 -17.74 -22.39
N PRO A 227 14.83 -16.89 -23.00
CA PRO A 227 15.21 -17.02 -24.40
C PRO A 227 15.72 -18.43 -24.74
N GLY A 228 15.22 -19.00 -25.84
CA GLY A 228 15.57 -20.36 -26.26
C GLY A 228 14.86 -21.48 -25.49
N TYR A 229 13.82 -21.16 -24.70
CA TYR A 229 12.99 -22.17 -24.05
C TYR A 229 12.32 -23.09 -25.09
N ASP A 230 12.47 -24.40 -24.88
CA ASP A 230 11.81 -25.43 -25.66
C ASP A 230 11.07 -26.40 -24.74
N ALA A 231 9.73 -26.43 -24.85
CA ALA A 231 8.88 -27.33 -24.08
C ALA A 231 9.14 -28.83 -24.38
N LYS A 232 9.82 -29.17 -25.48
CA LYS A 232 10.19 -30.54 -25.87
C LYS A 232 11.60 -30.92 -25.41
N ALA A 233 12.44 -29.96 -25.03
CA ALA A 233 13.78 -30.24 -24.55
C ALA A 233 13.79 -30.93 -23.18
N ALA A 234 14.91 -31.58 -22.87
CA ALA A 234 15.17 -32.18 -21.56
C ALA A 234 15.57 -31.12 -20.51
N THR A 235 16.06 -29.95 -20.96
CA THR A 235 16.51 -28.86 -20.10
C THR A 235 15.39 -28.37 -19.19
N ARG A 236 15.69 -28.26 -17.89
CA ARG A 236 14.83 -27.64 -16.88
C ARG A 236 15.49 -26.40 -16.29
N TYR A 237 14.66 -25.46 -15.87
CA TYR A 237 15.06 -24.14 -15.45
C TYR A 237 14.71 -23.90 -13.97
N PRO A 238 15.60 -23.25 -13.20
CA PRO A 238 15.22 -22.67 -11.93
C PRO A 238 14.08 -21.67 -12.14
N THR A 239 13.21 -21.56 -11.14
CA THR A 239 11.99 -20.76 -11.20
C THR A 239 11.99 -19.73 -10.08
N VAL A 240 11.75 -18.48 -10.45
CA VAL A 240 11.58 -17.36 -9.52
C VAL A 240 10.12 -16.97 -9.47
N TYR A 241 9.51 -17.07 -8.29
CA TYR A 241 8.19 -16.53 -8.02
C TYR A 241 8.35 -15.11 -7.47
N VAL A 242 7.87 -14.15 -8.23
CA VAL A 242 7.96 -12.72 -7.90
C VAL A 242 6.58 -12.13 -7.70
N THR A 243 6.38 -11.32 -6.65
CA THR A 243 5.13 -10.61 -6.44
C THR A 243 5.33 -9.11 -6.22
N HIS A 244 4.28 -8.33 -6.49
CA HIS A 244 4.31 -6.87 -6.45
C HIS A 244 4.11 -6.32 -5.03
N GLY A 245 4.56 -5.09 -4.79
CA GLY A 245 4.17 -4.32 -3.61
C GLY A 245 2.73 -3.80 -3.70
N PHE A 246 2.27 -3.10 -2.67
CA PHE A 246 0.97 -2.43 -2.66
C PHE A 246 0.77 -1.52 -3.89
N GLY A 247 -0.47 -1.48 -4.42
CA GLY A 247 -0.83 -0.75 -5.63
C GLY A 247 -0.40 -1.42 -6.96
N GLY A 248 0.33 -2.54 -6.90
CA GLY A 248 0.56 -3.41 -8.05
C GLY A 248 -0.64 -4.31 -8.35
N ASN A 249 -0.72 -4.90 -9.54
CA ASN A 249 -1.73 -5.91 -9.85
C ASN A 249 -1.32 -6.70 -11.11
N TYR A 250 -2.12 -7.71 -11.46
CA TYR A 250 -1.95 -8.56 -12.64
C TYR A 250 -1.69 -7.82 -13.97
N ASN A 251 -2.31 -6.65 -14.18
CA ASN A 251 -2.22 -5.87 -15.41
C ASN A 251 -1.03 -4.90 -15.43
N ARG A 252 -0.26 -4.80 -14.35
CA ARG A 252 0.88 -3.87 -14.21
C ARG A 252 2.26 -4.55 -14.36
N PHE A 253 2.31 -5.82 -14.77
CA PHE A 253 3.57 -6.57 -14.87
C PHE A 253 4.39 -6.35 -16.15
N ALA A 254 3.83 -5.76 -17.20
CA ALA A 254 4.46 -5.73 -18.52
C ALA A 254 5.87 -5.11 -18.52
N GLY A 255 6.07 -4.00 -17.81
CA GLY A 255 7.38 -3.37 -17.67
C GLY A 255 8.41 -4.28 -17.01
N SER A 256 8.03 -4.98 -15.94
CA SER A 256 8.90 -5.93 -15.22
C SER A 256 9.20 -7.17 -16.05
N ILE A 257 8.21 -7.70 -16.78
CA ILE A 257 8.39 -8.82 -17.71
C ILE A 257 9.36 -8.44 -18.82
N ALA A 258 9.17 -7.28 -19.45
CA ALA A 258 10.05 -6.79 -20.51
C ALA A 258 11.48 -6.56 -20.03
N ALA A 259 11.66 -5.95 -18.84
CA ALA A 259 12.97 -5.75 -18.23
C ALA A 259 13.69 -7.09 -17.96
N THR A 260 12.97 -8.05 -17.39
CA THR A 260 13.49 -9.38 -17.03
C THR A 260 13.89 -10.17 -18.29
N TRP A 261 13.01 -10.21 -19.29
CA TRP A 261 13.27 -10.90 -20.54
C TRP A 261 14.47 -10.29 -21.28
N SER A 262 14.50 -8.96 -21.39
CA SER A 262 15.60 -8.23 -22.04
C SER A 262 16.94 -8.50 -21.34
N ALA A 263 16.97 -8.51 -20.01
CA ALA A 263 18.17 -8.82 -19.25
C ALA A 263 18.65 -10.28 -19.44
N MET A 264 17.74 -11.25 -19.54
CA MET A 264 18.09 -12.63 -19.90
C MET A 264 18.61 -12.74 -21.34
N ALA A 265 17.96 -12.06 -22.29
CA ALA A 265 18.37 -12.04 -23.69
C ALA A 265 19.76 -11.43 -23.88
N ALA A 266 20.07 -10.37 -23.11
CA ALA A 266 21.38 -9.73 -23.05
C ALA A 266 22.40 -10.49 -22.19
N LYS A 267 22.05 -11.66 -21.62
CA LYS A 267 22.88 -12.48 -20.72
C LYS A 267 23.34 -11.75 -19.45
N GLN A 268 22.65 -10.68 -19.07
CA GLN A 268 22.87 -9.97 -17.81
C GLN A 268 22.18 -10.67 -16.64
N MET A 269 21.17 -11.50 -16.94
CA MET A 269 20.55 -12.43 -16.01
C MET A 269 20.69 -13.86 -16.54
N PRO A 270 20.77 -14.86 -15.66
CA PRO A 270 20.80 -16.26 -16.08
C PRO A 270 19.43 -16.70 -16.61
N PRO A 271 19.38 -17.73 -17.49
CA PRO A 271 18.13 -18.26 -17.98
C PRO A 271 17.36 -18.97 -16.86
N MET A 272 16.22 -18.39 -16.48
CA MET A 272 15.29 -18.90 -15.47
C MET A 272 13.85 -18.68 -15.93
N ILE A 273 12.90 -19.45 -15.38
CA ILE A 273 11.48 -19.15 -15.54
C ILE A 273 11.08 -18.15 -14.45
N TRP A 274 10.34 -17.11 -14.82
CA TRP A 274 9.84 -16.10 -13.88
C TRP A 274 8.31 -16.17 -13.82
N VAL A 275 7.76 -16.27 -12.62
CA VAL A 275 6.32 -16.32 -12.37
C VAL A 275 5.92 -15.06 -11.60
N PHE A 276 5.27 -14.14 -12.29
CA PHE A 276 4.78 -12.88 -11.74
C PHE A 276 3.41 -13.12 -11.11
N LEU A 277 3.38 -13.23 -9.78
CA LEU A 277 2.22 -13.57 -8.97
C LEU A 277 1.42 -12.31 -8.61
N ASP A 278 0.15 -12.29 -9.00
CA ASP A 278 -0.80 -11.26 -8.57
C ASP A 278 -1.23 -11.53 -7.13
N GLN A 279 -1.11 -10.51 -6.28
CA GLN A 279 -1.60 -10.57 -4.91
C GLN A 279 -2.65 -9.50 -4.59
N SER A 280 -3.12 -8.79 -5.60
CA SER A 280 -4.19 -7.80 -5.46
C SER A 280 -5.55 -8.47 -5.24
N THR A 281 -6.34 -7.86 -4.37
CA THR A 281 -7.73 -8.22 -4.05
C THR A 281 -8.50 -6.92 -3.82
N PRO A 282 -9.85 -6.89 -3.94
CA PRO A 282 -10.61 -5.66 -3.65
C PRO A 282 -10.30 -5.07 -2.27
N THR A 283 -9.93 -5.91 -1.30
CA THR A 283 -9.57 -5.50 0.07
C THR A 283 -8.11 -5.06 0.23
N GLY A 284 -7.34 -4.98 -0.87
CA GLY A 284 -5.94 -4.56 -0.89
C GLY A 284 -5.01 -5.65 -1.41
N THR A 285 -4.10 -6.12 -0.56
CA THR A 285 -3.24 -7.29 -0.83
C THR A 285 -3.56 -8.44 0.12
N HIS A 286 -3.38 -9.68 -0.33
CA HIS A 286 -3.57 -10.87 0.52
C HIS A 286 -2.25 -11.50 1.01
N GLU A 287 -1.10 -10.99 0.57
CA GLU A 287 0.27 -11.37 0.98
C GLU A 287 0.64 -12.86 0.89
N PHE A 288 -0.12 -13.64 0.11
CA PHE A 288 -0.13 -15.11 0.16
C PHE A 288 -0.18 -15.69 1.59
N ALA A 289 -0.81 -14.97 2.52
CA ALA A 289 -1.04 -15.45 3.87
C ALA A 289 -2.34 -16.24 3.93
N ASP A 290 -2.34 -17.31 4.74
CA ASP A 290 -3.57 -18.05 5.04
C ASP A 290 -4.32 -17.29 6.13
N SER A 291 -5.18 -16.37 5.70
CA SER A 291 -5.88 -15.43 6.57
C SER A 291 -7.32 -15.86 6.82
N VAL A 292 -7.79 -15.63 8.04
CA VAL A 292 -9.21 -15.83 8.40
C VAL A 292 -10.14 -14.89 7.63
N ASN A 293 -9.64 -13.78 7.05
CA ASN A 293 -10.46 -12.87 6.26
C ASN A 293 -10.32 -13.08 4.75
N ASN A 294 -9.10 -13.31 4.26
CA ASN A 294 -8.82 -13.42 2.82
C ASN A 294 -8.86 -14.86 2.27
N GLY A 295 -8.72 -15.86 3.14
CA GLY A 295 -8.67 -17.28 2.77
C GLY A 295 -7.24 -17.84 2.69
N PRO A 296 -7.11 -19.14 2.36
CA PRO A 296 -5.85 -19.86 2.41
C PRO A 296 -4.96 -19.63 1.16
N TRP A 297 -4.54 -18.39 0.90
CA TRP A 297 -3.80 -18.03 -0.32
C TRP A 297 -2.41 -18.67 -0.43
N GLY A 298 -1.72 -18.87 0.69
CA GLY A 298 -0.42 -19.54 0.71
C GLY A 298 -0.57 -21.02 0.41
N THR A 299 -1.59 -21.66 0.99
CA THR A 299 -1.94 -23.06 0.69
C THR A 299 -2.32 -23.20 -0.79
N ALA A 300 -3.20 -22.35 -1.30
CA ALA A 300 -3.63 -22.38 -2.70
C ALA A 300 -2.45 -22.18 -3.67
N LEU A 301 -1.55 -21.25 -3.39
CA LEU A 301 -0.32 -21.07 -4.20
C LEU A 301 0.52 -22.35 -4.21
N THR A 302 0.80 -22.91 -3.03
CA THR A 302 1.81 -23.95 -2.85
C THR A 302 1.32 -25.36 -3.19
N GLU A 303 0.03 -25.65 -2.95
CA GLU A 303 -0.57 -26.96 -3.17
C GLU A 303 -1.30 -27.08 -4.50
N GLU A 304 -1.68 -25.96 -5.13
CA GLU A 304 -2.50 -25.96 -6.35
C GLU A 304 -1.79 -25.32 -7.54
N LEU A 305 -1.46 -24.02 -7.47
CA LEU A 305 -0.90 -23.29 -8.62
C LEU A 305 0.52 -23.76 -8.96
N ILE A 306 1.44 -23.83 -7.99
CA ILE A 306 2.83 -24.25 -8.24
C ILE A 306 2.87 -25.64 -8.89
N PRO A 307 2.19 -26.69 -8.34
CA PRO A 307 2.15 -27.99 -8.99
C PRO A 307 1.53 -27.97 -10.40
N ALA A 308 0.54 -27.11 -10.65
CA ALA A 308 -0.04 -26.96 -11.99
C ALA A 308 0.97 -26.39 -12.99
N LEU A 309 1.69 -25.34 -12.60
CA LEU A 309 2.74 -24.75 -13.42
C LEU A 309 3.88 -25.73 -13.70
N GLU A 310 4.31 -26.52 -12.72
CA GLU A 310 5.39 -27.49 -12.89
C GLU A 310 5.04 -28.67 -13.80
N ARG A 311 3.74 -28.97 -13.97
CA ARG A 311 3.27 -29.92 -14.99
C ARG A 311 3.31 -29.33 -16.39
N GLN A 312 3.11 -28.02 -16.52
CA GLN A 312 3.01 -27.33 -17.81
C GLN A 312 4.39 -26.85 -18.33
N TYR A 313 5.28 -26.44 -17.44
CA TYR A 313 6.56 -25.82 -17.79
C TYR A 313 7.76 -26.68 -17.35
N LYS A 314 8.91 -26.49 -18.01
CA LYS A 314 10.18 -27.17 -17.66
C LYS A 314 10.85 -26.54 -16.44
N MET A 315 10.16 -26.58 -15.30
CA MET A 315 10.63 -26.02 -14.03
C MET A 315 11.42 -27.05 -13.22
N ASP A 316 12.44 -26.61 -12.48
CA ASP A 316 13.08 -27.40 -11.43
C ASP A 316 12.16 -27.51 -10.21
N GLY A 317 11.26 -28.50 -10.23
CA GLY A 317 10.26 -28.72 -9.17
C GLY A 317 10.80 -29.27 -7.84
N ASN A 318 11.89 -28.69 -7.33
CA ASN A 318 12.46 -29.00 -6.02
C ASN A 318 12.90 -27.71 -5.31
N ALA A 319 13.14 -27.79 -3.99
CA ALA A 319 13.46 -26.62 -3.19
C ALA A 319 14.62 -25.78 -3.77
N LYS A 320 15.73 -26.40 -4.17
CA LYS A 320 16.90 -25.69 -4.71
C LYS A 320 16.65 -25.03 -6.07
N GLY A 321 15.53 -25.32 -6.72
CA GLY A 321 15.10 -24.74 -7.98
C GLY A 321 13.96 -23.72 -7.88
N ARG A 322 13.43 -23.46 -6.67
CA ARG A 322 12.34 -22.49 -6.44
C ARG A 322 12.83 -21.34 -5.59
N PHE A 323 12.67 -20.12 -6.08
CA PHE A 323 13.10 -18.92 -5.38
C PHE A 323 12.00 -17.88 -5.28
N LEU A 324 12.10 -17.03 -4.27
CA LEU A 324 11.13 -15.99 -3.97
C LEU A 324 11.79 -14.61 -4.07
N ASN A 325 11.11 -13.66 -4.72
CA ASN A 325 11.51 -12.26 -4.70
C ASN A 325 10.28 -11.34 -4.63
N GLY A 326 10.41 -10.21 -3.96
CA GLY A 326 9.35 -9.21 -3.89
C GLY A 326 9.84 -7.97 -3.20
N HIS A 327 9.15 -6.86 -3.45
CA HIS A 327 9.49 -5.56 -2.90
C HIS A 327 8.35 -5.01 -2.07
N SER A 328 8.63 -4.29 -0.96
CA SER A 328 7.59 -3.68 -0.12
C SER A 328 6.66 -4.76 0.46
N SER A 329 5.35 -4.63 0.28
CA SER A 329 4.38 -5.68 0.63
C SER A 329 4.72 -7.04 0.01
N GLY A 330 5.12 -7.07 -1.27
CA GLY A 330 5.61 -8.31 -1.90
C GLY A 330 6.90 -8.85 -1.26
N GLY A 331 7.71 -7.99 -0.66
CA GLY A 331 8.87 -8.37 0.15
C GLY A 331 8.43 -9.11 1.41
N TRP A 332 7.39 -8.62 2.10
CA TRP A 332 6.81 -9.31 3.25
C TRP A 332 6.17 -10.64 2.83
N ALA A 333 5.38 -10.67 1.76
CA ALA A 333 4.76 -11.90 1.24
C ALA A 333 5.78 -13.00 0.97
N THR A 334 6.90 -12.65 0.33
CA THR A 334 7.97 -13.61 0.02
C THR A 334 8.73 -14.08 1.25
N LEU A 335 8.95 -13.19 2.22
CA LEU A 335 9.55 -13.57 3.49
C LEU A 335 8.62 -14.49 4.31
N TRP A 336 7.32 -14.18 4.32
CA TRP A 336 6.28 -15.00 4.92
C TRP A 336 6.22 -16.38 4.28
N LEU A 337 6.16 -16.47 2.94
CA LEU A 337 6.18 -17.74 2.22
C LEU A 337 7.42 -18.58 2.55
N GLN A 338 8.60 -17.97 2.61
CA GLN A 338 9.85 -18.67 2.95
C GLN A 338 9.83 -19.25 4.36
N THR A 339 9.27 -18.54 5.33
CA THR A 339 9.22 -18.97 6.75
C THR A 339 8.03 -19.88 7.05
N ARG A 340 6.96 -19.82 6.26
CA ARG A 340 5.77 -20.68 6.37
C ARG A 340 5.93 -22.00 5.64
N TYR A 341 6.60 -22.00 4.49
CA TYR A 341 6.81 -23.15 3.61
C TYR A 341 8.32 -23.41 3.33
N PRO A 342 9.18 -23.51 4.35
CA PRO A 342 10.64 -23.53 4.17
C PRO A 342 11.15 -24.76 3.41
N LYS A 343 10.37 -25.86 3.39
CA LYS A 343 10.67 -27.06 2.60
C LYS A 343 10.49 -26.88 1.11
N LEU A 344 9.60 -25.95 0.70
CA LEU A 344 9.21 -25.79 -0.69
C LEU A 344 10.18 -24.90 -1.47
N PHE A 345 10.72 -23.88 -0.82
CA PHE A 345 11.56 -22.84 -1.43
C PHE A 345 13.03 -22.98 -1.03
N GLY A 346 13.92 -22.65 -1.96
CA GLY A 346 15.37 -22.73 -1.83
C GLY A 346 16.01 -21.46 -1.29
N GLY A 347 15.28 -20.35 -1.30
CA GLY A 347 15.72 -19.07 -0.79
C GLY A 347 14.74 -17.95 -1.15
N THR A 348 14.78 -16.89 -0.35
CA THR A 348 14.11 -15.62 -0.66
C THR A 348 15.11 -14.49 -0.69
N TRP A 349 14.89 -13.53 -1.59
CA TRP A 349 15.59 -12.26 -1.70
C TRP A 349 14.57 -11.13 -1.59
N SER A 350 13.99 -10.96 -0.41
CA SER A 350 13.00 -9.90 -0.16
C SER A 350 13.69 -8.53 -0.13
N THR A 351 13.07 -7.52 -0.73
CA THR A 351 13.61 -6.17 -0.75
C THR A 351 12.67 -5.18 -0.07
N SER A 352 13.19 -4.34 0.83
CA SER A 352 12.42 -3.40 1.66
C SER A 352 11.06 -3.98 2.10
N PRO A 353 11.00 -5.14 2.76
CA PRO A 353 9.72 -5.75 3.09
C PRO A 353 8.91 -4.88 4.05
N ASP A 354 7.58 -4.94 3.99
CA ASP A 354 6.75 -4.49 5.11
C ASP A 354 7.23 -5.12 6.43
N SER A 355 6.82 -4.55 7.56
CA SER A 355 7.37 -4.85 8.88
C SER A 355 7.42 -6.35 9.19
N SER A 356 8.64 -6.89 9.27
CA SER A 356 8.91 -8.31 9.57
C SER A 356 8.95 -8.63 11.07
N ASP A 357 9.01 -7.60 11.91
CA ASP A 357 8.96 -7.67 13.37
C ASP A 357 8.04 -6.53 13.86
N PHE A 358 6.96 -6.86 14.59
CA PHE A 358 5.98 -5.84 14.99
C PHE A 358 6.38 -5.05 16.25
N HIS A 359 7.58 -5.29 16.81
CA HIS A 359 8.25 -4.30 17.67
C HIS A 359 8.71 -3.05 16.89
N ASP A 360 8.64 -3.05 15.57
CA ASP A 360 8.79 -1.89 14.69
C ASP A 360 7.82 -2.04 13.51
N PHE A 361 6.59 -1.57 13.69
CA PHE A 361 5.58 -1.56 12.64
C PHE A 361 5.60 -0.23 11.89
N THR A 362 6.69 0.01 11.18
CA THR A 362 6.99 1.31 10.53
C THR A 362 7.26 2.43 11.55
N GLY A 363 7.98 2.10 12.61
CA GLY A 363 8.37 2.98 13.72
C GLY A 363 7.73 2.61 15.06
N PRO A 364 6.39 2.54 15.19
CA PRO A 364 5.74 2.15 16.43
C PRO A 364 6.06 0.72 16.88
N ASP A 365 6.37 0.54 18.17
CA ASP A 365 6.36 -0.78 18.81
C ASP A 365 4.92 -1.12 19.19
N LEU A 366 4.30 -2.06 18.48
CA LEU A 366 2.90 -2.44 18.72
C LEU A 366 2.70 -3.17 20.06
N TYR A 367 3.78 -3.72 20.63
CA TYR A 367 3.75 -4.46 21.89
C TYR A 367 4.02 -3.58 23.11
N ALA A 368 4.34 -2.30 22.92
CA ALA A 368 4.56 -1.38 24.02
C ALA A 368 3.27 -1.16 24.85
N PRO A 369 3.39 -1.00 26.18
CA PRO A 369 2.24 -0.62 27.01
C PRO A 369 1.62 0.69 26.53
N ASN A 370 0.30 0.70 26.32
CA ASN A 370 -0.44 1.84 25.76
C ASN A 370 0.08 2.31 24.38
N ALA A 371 0.52 1.36 23.53
CA ALA A 371 0.98 1.66 22.18
C ALA A 371 0.00 2.55 21.41
N ASN A 372 0.57 3.51 20.70
CA ASN A 372 -0.15 4.44 19.84
C ASN A 372 0.62 4.60 18.53
N VAL A 373 -0.04 4.44 17.38
CA VAL A 373 0.62 4.51 16.08
C VAL A 373 0.80 5.94 15.58
N TYR A 374 0.12 6.92 16.16
CA TYR A 374 0.23 8.33 15.77
C TYR A 374 1.25 9.10 16.60
N ARG A 375 1.44 8.74 17.87
CA ARG A 375 2.23 9.49 18.85
C ARG A 375 3.17 8.60 19.65
N ARG A 376 4.40 9.06 19.79
CA ARG A 376 5.39 8.51 20.75
C ARG A 376 4.99 8.84 22.19
N PRO A 377 5.61 8.19 23.19
CA PRO A 377 5.38 8.52 24.61
C PRO A 377 5.66 9.98 24.97
N ASP A 378 6.56 10.67 24.23
CA ASP A 378 6.86 12.09 24.41
C ASP A 378 5.88 13.04 23.70
N GLY A 379 4.86 12.49 23.01
CA GLY A 379 3.86 13.24 22.26
C GLY A 379 4.29 13.64 20.84
N SER A 380 5.50 13.30 20.39
CA SER A 380 5.93 13.55 19.01
C SER A 380 5.26 12.60 18.00
N PRO A 381 5.01 13.01 16.75
CA PRO A 381 4.37 12.17 15.76
C PRO A 381 5.31 11.07 15.23
N PHE A 382 4.79 9.87 14.98
CA PHE A 382 5.52 8.86 14.22
C PHE A 382 5.51 9.20 12.71
N PRO A 383 6.68 9.33 12.07
CA PRO A 383 6.75 9.54 10.63
C PRO A 383 6.33 8.27 9.89
N LEU A 384 5.81 8.43 8.68
CA LEU A 384 5.56 7.32 7.75
C LEU A 384 6.38 7.49 6.47
N ILE A 385 6.38 8.68 5.89
CA ILE A 385 7.02 8.93 4.60
C ILE A 385 8.18 9.90 4.80
N ARG A 386 9.36 9.52 4.30
CA ARG A 386 10.49 10.45 4.11
C ARG A 386 10.96 10.47 2.67
N ASP A 387 11.36 11.64 2.22
CA ASP A 387 12.04 11.83 0.95
C ASP A 387 13.38 12.55 1.18
N GLN A 388 14.46 11.96 0.69
CA GLN A 388 15.84 12.47 0.88
C GLN A 388 16.15 12.85 2.34
N GLY A 389 15.72 12.01 3.29
CA GLY A 389 15.94 12.21 4.73
C GLY A 389 15.01 13.22 5.41
N LYS A 390 14.07 13.85 4.69
CA LYS A 390 13.08 14.77 5.27
C LYS A 390 11.75 14.07 5.46
N VAL A 391 11.14 14.23 6.64
CA VAL A 391 9.78 13.74 6.91
C VAL A 391 8.79 14.52 6.04
N VAL A 392 7.97 13.78 5.30
CA VAL A 392 6.95 14.30 4.38
C VAL A 392 5.54 14.11 4.95
N ALA A 393 5.29 12.96 5.57
CA ALA A 393 4.01 12.62 6.17
C ALA A 393 4.20 11.75 7.43
N ASP A 394 3.29 11.90 8.39
CA ASP A 394 3.16 11.05 9.56
C ASP A 394 2.05 9.99 9.38
N LEU A 395 2.07 8.99 10.26
CA LEU A 395 1.09 7.89 10.25
C LEU A 395 -0.36 8.38 10.41
N GLU A 396 -0.59 9.42 11.23
CA GLU A 396 -1.93 9.98 11.46
C GLU A 396 -2.51 10.60 10.20
N THR A 397 -1.71 11.41 9.51
CA THR A 397 -2.04 12.06 8.24
C THR A 397 -2.46 11.01 7.21
N PHE A 398 -1.66 9.95 7.06
CA PHE A 398 -1.93 8.93 6.06
C PHE A 398 -3.14 8.05 6.43
N ALA A 399 -3.29 7.66 7.70
CA ALA A 399 -4.44 6.89 8.17
C ALA A 399 -5.77 7.63 8.04
N LYS A 400 -5.78 8.93 8.35
CA LYS A 400 -6.98 9.76 8.18
C LYS A 400 -7.31 9.99 6.72
N LEU A 401 -6.31 10.19 5.85
CA LEU A 401 -6.51 10.31 4.42
C LEU A 401 -7.11 9.02 3.83
N GLU A 402 -6.49 7.86 4.10
CA GLU A 402 -6.95 6.55 3.60
C GLU A 402 -8.44 6.31 3.94
N ARG A 403 -8.86 6.63 5.16
CA ARG A 403 -10.26 6.51 5.60
C ARG A 403 -11.25 7.30 4.72
N VAL A 404 -10.82 8.44 4.17
CA VAL A 404 -11.65 9.22 3.24
C VAL A 404 -11.61 8.62 1.84
N LEU A 405 -10.48 8.08 1.40
CA LEU A 405 -10.35 7.49 0.07
C LEU A 405 -11.16 6.20 -0.09
N GLY A 406 -11.19 5.33 0.92
CA GLY A 406 -11.94 4.09 0.84
C GLY A 406 -12.12 3.39 2.19
N PRO A 407 -13.21 2.63 2.37
CA PRO A 407 -13.41 1.82 3.59
C PRO A 407 -12.55 0.54 3.61
N TYR A 408 -11.96 0.16 2.47
CA TYR A 408 -11.06 -0.97 2.29
C TYR A 408 -10.13 -0.69 1.10
N GLY A 409 -9.18 -1.58 0.84
CA GLY A 409 -8.26 -1.48 -0.31
C GLY A 409 -7.05 -0.61 -0.04
N GLY A 410 -7.10 0.29 0.95
CA GLY A 410 -5.94 1.06 1.41
C GLY A 410 -4.92 0.20 2.17
N GLN A 411 -3.66 0.63 2.23
CA GLN A 411 -2.56 -0.14 2.83
C GLN A 411 -2.84 -0.54 4.29
N MET A 412 -3.30 0.38 5.14
CA MET A 412 -3.52 0.04 6.54
C MET A 412 -4.73 -0.88 6.71
N THR A 413 -5.81 -0.65 5.96
CA THR A 413 -6.94 -1.61 5.95
C THR A 413 -6.54 -2.97 5.38
N SER A 414 -5.61 -3.02 4.42
CA SER A 414 -5.07 -4.28 3.87
C SER A 414 -4.42 -5.11 4.97
N PHE A 415 -3.62 -4.48 5.85
CA PHE A 415 -3.05 -5.17 7.02
C PHE A 415 -4.13 -5.73 7.96
N ASP A 416 -5.20 -4.99 8.21
CA ASP A 416 -6.33 -5.52 9.00
C ASP A 416 -6.94 -6.75 8.31
N TRP A 417 -7.18 -6.70 7.00
CA TRP A 417 -7.69 -7.84 6.24
C TRP A 417 -6.77 -9.05 6.30
N VAL A 418 -5.46 -8.87 6.18
CA VAL A 418 -4.52 -9.99 6.21
C VAL A 418 -4.36 -10.52 7.64
N PHE A 419 -4.09 -9.65 8.62
CA PHE A 419 -3.55 -10.03 9.92
C PHE A 419 -4.58 -10.08 11.05
N SER A 420 -5.69 -9.36 10.97
CA SER A 420 -6.64 -9.27 12.10
C SER A 420 -7.57 -10.47 12.21
N PRO A 421 -8.06 -10.77 13.43
CA PRO A 421 -9.16 -11.69 13.57
C PRO A 421 -10.42 -11.13 12.89
N ARG A 422 -11.31 -12.02 12.49
CA ARG A 422 -12.61 -11.65 11.92
C ARG A 422 -13.59 -11.27 13.03
N GLY A 423 -14.18 -10.09 12.94
CA GLY A 423 -15.19 -9.58 13.85
C GLY A 423 -16.59 -10.16 13.60
N PRO A 424 -17.56 -9.87 14.49
CA PRO A 424 -18.93 -10.39 14.39
C PRO A 424 -19.70 -9.93 13.13
N ASP A 425 -19.32 -8.81 12.55
CA ASP A 425 -19.90 -8.26 11.31
C ASP A 425 -19.28 -8.85 10.04
N GLY A 426 -18.34 -9.79 10.18
CA GLY A 426 -17.62 -10.43 9.09
C GLY A 426 -16.42 -9.62 8.57
N ARG A 427 -16.14 -8.43 9.11
CA ARG A 427 -14.98 -7.59 8.75
C ARG A 427 -13.80 -7.86 9.69
N PRO A 428 -12.56 -7.55 9.30
CA PRO A 428 -11.44 -7.61 10.23
C PRO A 428 -11.63 -6.61 11.38
N VAL A 429 -11.26 -7.01 12.60
CA VAL A 429 -11.20 -6.08 13.74
C VAL A 429 -9.99 -5.14 13.53
N PRO A 430 -10.14 -3.81 13.52
CA PRO A 430 -9.02 -2.90 13.31
C PRO A 430 -7.94 -3.04 14.38
N MET A 431 -6.66 -3.05 13.97
CA MET A 431 -5.53 -3.12 14.90
C MET A 431 -5.40 -1.88 15.81
N PHE A 432 -5.89 -0.74 15.35
CA PHE A 432 -5.91 0.49 16.14
C PHE A 432 -7.14 1.34 15.82
N ASP A 433 -7.51 2.18 16.77
CA ASP A 433 -8.57 3.17 16.62
C ASP A 433 -8.12 4.28 15.65
N ARG A 434 -8.83 4.43 14.53
CA ARG A 434 -8.44 5.34 13.44
C ARG A 434 -8.54 6.83 13.79
N ASP A 435 -9.22 7.20 14.86
CA ASP A 435 -9.32 8.61 15.31
C ASP A 435 -8.22 8.98 16.29
N THR A 436 -7.87 8.05 17.18
CA THR A 436 -6.96 8.31 18.31
C THR A 436 -5.56 7.72 18.12
N GLY A 437 -5.39 6.76 17.21
CA GLY A 437 -4.14 6.02 17.02
C GLY A 437 -3.90 4.95 18.08
N LYS A 438 -4.83 4.75 19.01
CA LYS A 438 -4.66 3.79 20.12
C LYS A 438 -4.72 2.36 19.59
N VAL A 439 -3.67 1.60 19.85
CA VAL A 439 -3.57 0.18 19.48
C VAL A 439 -4.50 -0.68 20.33
N ASP A 440 -5.16 -1.66 19.70
CA ASP A 440 -5.89 -2.72 20.39
C ASP A 440 -4.93 -3.87 20.76
N PRO A 441 -4.63 -4.07 22.05
CA PRO A 441 -3.67 -5.09 22.47
C PRO A 441 -4.15 -6.52 22.22
N ALA A 442 -5.45 -6.78 22.14
CA ALA A 442 -5.98 -8.11 21.85
C ALA A 442 -5.79 -8.46 20.38
N VAL A 443 -6.01 -7.49 19.47
CA VAL A 443 -5.74 -7.66 18.04
C VAL A 443 -4.25 -7.84 17.79
N VAL A 444 -3.39 -7.03 18.42
CA VAL A 444 -1.94 -7.16 18.27
C VAL A 444 -1.40 -8.48 18.84
N ALA A 445 -1.98 -8.99 19.95
CA ALA A 445 -1.63 -10.32 20.44
C ALA A 445 -1.96 -11.41 19.41
N TYR A 446 -3.10 -11.29 18.71
CA TYR A 446 -3.45 -12.18 17.61
C TYR A 446 -2.48 -12.05 16.43
N TRP A 447 -2.12 -10.82 16.03
CA TRP A 447 -1.14 -10.57 14.97
C TRP A 447 0.21 -11.23 15.29
N ARG A 448 0.69 -11.10 16.53
CA ARG A 448 1.94 -11.72 16.99
C ARG A 448 1.98 -13.22 16.80
N THR A 449 0.90 -13.90 17.16
CA THR A 449 0.87 -15.37 17.14
C THR A 449 0.71 -15.94 15.72
N HIS A 450 0.15 -15.15 14.80
CA HIS A 450 -0.23 -15.63 13.48
C HIS A 450 0.65 -15.11 12.34
N TYR A 451 1.14 -13.86 12.40
CA TYR A 451 1.75 -13.19 11.24
C TYR A 451 3.05 -12.44 11.52
N ASP A 452 3.43 -12.19 12.78
CA ASP A 452 4.75 -11.63 13.09
C ASP A 452 5.84 -12.67 12.74
N ILE A 453 6.61 -12.37 11.67
CA ILE A 453 7.63 -13.28 11.13
C ILE A 453 8.76 -13.51 12.15
N ALA A 454 9.22 -12.44 12.80
CA ALA A 454 10.27 -12.52 13.81
C ALA A 454 9.82 -13.34 15.02
N ALA A 455 8.61 -13.08 15.54
CA ALA A 455 8.04 -13.85 16.66
C ALA A 455 7.87 -15.33 16.30
N ARG A 456 7.39 -15.64 15.09
CA ARG A 456 7.25 -17.01 14.59
C ARG A 456 8.60 -17.73 14.53
N VAL A 457 9.61 -17.10 13.92
CA VAL A 457 10.94 -17.70 13.78
C VAL A 457 11.58 -17.92 15.14
N ALA A 458 11.53 -16.93 16.04
CA ALA A 458 12.02 -17.05 17.41
C ALA A 458 11.37 -18.24 18.15
N ALA A 459 10.04 -18.38 18.07
CA ALA A 459 9.32 -19.42 18.79
C ALA A 459 9.51 -20.82 18.20
N GLN A 460 9.79 -20.95 16.90
CA GLN A 460 9.75 -22.23 16.18
C GLN A 460 11.10 -22.65 15.59
N TRP A 461 12.20 -21.93 15.91
CA TRP A 461 13.49 -22.12 15.27
C TRP A 461 13.98 -23.58 15.21
N PRO A 462 13.92 -24.41 16.27
CA PRO A 462 14.39 -25.79 16.19
C PRO A 462 13.69 -26.61 15.09
N ALA A 463 12.40 -26.35 14.84
CA ALA A 463 11.62 -27.02 13.81
C ALA A 463 11.87 -26.43 12.41
N LEU A 464 12.12 -25.12 12.31
CA LEU A 464 12.36 -24.42 11.04
C LEU A 464 13.79 -24.57 10.53
N LYS A 465 14.77 -24.64 11.43
CA LYS A 465 16.21 -24.60 11.13
C LYS A 465 16.65 -25.58 10.03
N PRO A 466 16.23 -26.86 10.00
CA PRO A 466 16.67 -27.79 8.96
C PRO A 466 16.32 -27.34 7.53
N ASP A 467 15.22 -26.61 7.40
CA ASP A 467 14.64 -26.23 6.11
C ASP A 467 14.79 -24.72 5.80
N LEU A 468 15.16 -23.89 6.77
CA LEU A 468 15.20 -22.43 6.64
C LEU A 468 16.61 -21.83 6.76
N ASP A 469 17.53 -22.49 7.47
CA ASP A 469 18.86 -21.96 7.74
C ASP A 469 19.67 -21.71 6.46
N GLY A 470 20.12 -20.47 6.26
CA GLY A 470 20.85 -20.04 5.06
C GLY A 470 19.97 -19.68 3.85
N LYS A 471 18.64 -19.58 4.01
CA LYS A 471 17.69 -19.29 2.91
C LYS A 471 17.08 -17.89 2.94
N ILE A 472 17.37 -17.09 3.97
CA ILE A 472 16.84 -15.72 4.10
C ILE A 472 17.91 -14.75 3.60
N HIS A 473 17.61 -14.08 2.48
CA HIS A 473 18.31 -12.90 2.00
C HIS A 473 17.34 -11.72 2.03
N LEU A 474 17.73 -10.62 2.66
CA LEU A 474 16.92 -9.41 2.79
C LEU A 474 17.76 -8.19 2.49
N ILE A 475 17.26 -7.32 1.60
CA ILE A 475 17.99 -6.12 1.16
C ILE A 475 17.11 -4.89 1.36
N VAL A 476 17.59 -3.89 2.09
CA VAL A 476 16.82 -2.67 2.38
C VAL A 476 17.73 -1.46 2.38
N GLY A 477 17.19 -0.31 1.98
CA GLY A 477 17.92 0.95 2.03
C GLY A 477 17.94 1.53 3.44
N THR A 478 19.08 2.09 3.87
CA THR A 478 19.18 2.78 5.18
C THR A 478 18.36 4.07 5.24
N ALA A 479 18.01 4.61 4.08
CA ALA A 479 17.13 5.77 3.91
C ALA A 479 15.77 5.37 3.31
N ASP A 480 15.33 4.10 3.49
CA ASP A 480 14.05 3.61 2.97
C ASP A 480 12.91 4.58 3.29
N THR A 481 12.14 4.95 2.27
CA THR A 481 11.11 6.01 2.32
C THR A 481 10.07 5.74 3.40
N PHE A 482 9.79 4.46 3.69
CA PHE A 482 8.78 4.03 4.65
C PHE A 482 9.38 3.46 5.93
N TYR A 483 10.65 3.77 6.24
CA TYR A 483 11.31 3.34 7.49
C TYR A 483 11.37 1.81 7.70
N LEU A 484 11.32 1.03 6.61
CA LEU A 484 11.26 -0.43 6.68
C LEU A 484 12.58 -1.08 7.12
N ASP A 485 13.67 -0.32 7.19
CA ASP A 485 14.95 -0.83 7.67
C ASP A 485 14.96 -1.15 9.17
N GLY A 486 14.11 -0.49 9.96
CA GLY A 486 13.98 -0.73 11.41
C GLY A 486 13.50 -2.15 11.73
N ALA A 487 12.37 -2.56 11.15
CA ALA A 487 11.84 -3.92 11.27
C ALA A 487 12.83 -4.99 10.79
N ALA A 488 13.51 -4.73 9.65
CA ALA A 488 14.53 -5.63 9.12
C ALA A 488 15.69 -5.84 10.10
N ARG A 489 16.17 -4.79 10.77
CA ARG A 489 17.25 -4.90 11.79
C ARG A 489 16.81 -5.71 13.00
N LYS A 490 15.57 -5.54 13.46
CA LYS A 490 15.03 -6.33 14.58
C LYS A 490 14.92 -7.81 14.20
N PHE A 491 14.42 -8.12 13.00
CA PHE A 491 14.36 -9.49 12.54
C PHE A 491 15.75 -10.12 12.36
N GLN A 492 16.73 -9.37 11.84
CA GLN A 492 18.12 -9.82 11.80
C GLN A 492 18.64 -10.16 13.21
N ALA A 493 18.42 -9.29 14.18
CA ALA A 493 18.88 -9.52 15.56
C ALA A 493 18.27 -10.80 16.17
N VAL A 494 17.02 -11.12 15.85
CA VAL A 494 16.39 -12.40 16.23
C VAL A 494 17.15 -13.58 15.62
N LEU A 495 17.41 -13.56 14.31
CA LEU A 495 18.14 -14.63 13.61
C LEU A 495 19.57 -14.80 14.13
N ASP A 496 20.28 -13.69 14.36
CA ASP A 496 21.63 -13.69 14.94
C ASP A 496 21.64 -14.32 16.33
N GLY A 497 20.66 -13.96 17.18
CA GLY A 497 20.50 -14.55 18.52
C GLY A 497 20.19 -16.05 18.51
N LEU A 498 19.60 -16.55 17.41
CA LEU A 498 19.33 -17.98 17.18
C LEU A 498 20.52 -18.73 16.56
N GLY A 499 21.60 -18.04 16.21
CA GLY A 499 22.73 -18.58 15.46
C GLY A 499 22.35 -19.03 14.04
N ALA A 500 21.35 -18.39 13.44
CA ALA A 500 20.92 -18.66 12.07
C ALA A 500 21.90 -18.06 11.06
N ARG A 501 22.06 -18.73 9.91
CA ARG A 501 22.71 -18.15 8.74
C ARG A 501 21.67 -17.38 7.94
N SER A 502 21.91 -16.09 7.76
CA SER A 502 21.09 -15.20 6.94
C SER A 502 21.96 -14.10 6.32
N ASP A 503 21.48 -13.50 5.24
CA ASP A 503 22.15 -12.41 4.53
C ASP A 503 21.27 -11.15 4.57
N PHE A 504 21.66 -10.19 5.40
CA PHE A 504 20.99 -8.88 5.49
C PHE A 504 21.91 -7.81 4.91
N ARG A 505 21.44 -7.10 3.89
CA ARG A 505 22.18 -6.03 3.20
C ARG A 505 21.47 -4.70 3.37
N TYR A 506 22.14 -3.78 4.07
CA TYR A 506 21.68 -2.40 4.24
C TYR A 506 22.41 -1.50 3.26
N LEU A 507 21.72 -1.04 2.22
CA LEU A 507 22.33 -0.20 1.19
C LEU A 507 22.33 1.27 1.66
N GLU A 508 23.51 1.84 1.83
CA GLU A 508 23.70 3.19 2.38
C GLU A 508 23.03 4.26 1.50
N GLY A 509 22.27 5.16 2.12
CA GLY A 509 21.57 6.26 1.45
C GLY A 509 20.45 5.87 0.48
N ARG A 510 20.20 4.57 0.24
CA ARG A 510 19.14 4.11 -0.65
C ARG A 510 17.76 4.28 -0.01
N THR A 511 16.83 4.73 -0.84
CA THR A 511 15.41 4.91 -0.55
C THR A 511 14.62 3.70 -1.00
N HIS A 512 13.30 3.74 -0.80
CA HIS A 512 12.42 2.67 -1.24
C HIS A 512 12.41 2.53 -2.78
N PHE A 513 12.47 3.66 -3.50
CA PHE A 513 12.25 3.70 -4.95
C PHE A 513 13.52 3.60 -5.79
N ASP A 514 14.71 3.80 -5.22
CA ASP A 514 15.98 3.72 -5.94
C ASP A 514 16.86 2.53 -5.51
N LEU A 515 16.35 1.65 -4.66
CA LEU A 515 17.07 0.49 -4.12
C LEU A 515 17.72 -0.37 -5.21
N TYR A 516 17.03 -0.54 -6.34
CA TYR A 516 17.48 -1.40 -7.44
C TYR A 516 18.53 -0.75 -8.36
N LYS A 517 18.72 0.57 -8.26
CA LYS A 517 19.51 1.35 -9.21
C LYS A 517 21.00 1.37 -8.85
N GLU A 518 21.88 1.07 -9.80
CA GLU A 518 23.31 1.35 -9.70
C GLU A 518 23.82 2.05 -10.97
N GLY A 519 24.45 3.21 -10.80
CA GLY A 519 24.79 4.07 -11.94
C GLY A 519 23.54 4.41 -12.76
N GLU A 520 23.58 4.14 -14.06
CA GLU A 520 22.44 4.33 -14.98
C GLU A 520 21.52 3.12 -15.08
N ASP A 521 21.87 1.98 -14.48
CA ASP A 521 21.09 0.76 -14.54
C ASP A 521 20.07 0.69 -13.40
N GLY A 522 18.81 0.98 -13.72
CA GLY A 522 17.69 0.96 -12.77
C GLY A 522 17.32 -0.41 -12.20
N ASN A 523 17.89 -1.51 -12.75
CA ASN A 523 17.60 -2.89 -12.32
C ASN A 523 18.88 -3.67 -11.95
N ALA A 524 20.00 -2.98 -11.70
CA ALA A 524 21.29 -3.60 -11.42
C ALA A 524 21.22 -4.61 -10.25
N LEU A 525 20.56 -4.24 -9.16
CA LEU A 525 20.42 -5.13 -8.00
C LEU A 525 19.63 -6.40 -8.35
N MET A 526 18.59 -6.29 -9.17
CA MET A 526 17.76 -7.43 -9.57
C MET A 526 18.57 -8.45 -10.38
N LYS A 527 19.47 -7.96 -11.24
CA LYS A 527 20.38 -8.80 -12.03
C LYS A 527 21.35 -9.57 -11.13
N LYS A 528 21.90 -8.91 -10.10
CA LYS A 528 22.77 -9.56 -9.09
C LYS A 528 22.01 -10.63 -8.31
N ILE A 529 20.84 -10.28 -7.78
CA ILE A 529 19.94 -11.21 -7.08
C ILE A 529 19.64 -12.44 -7.95
N ALA A 530 19.37 -12.26 -9.25
CA ALA A 530 19.11 -13.38 -10.16
C ALA A 530 20.29 -14.34 -10.31
N TRP A 531 21.53 -13.83 -10.36
CA TRP A 531 22.73 -14.66 -10.36
C TRP A 531 22.97 -15.37 -9.03
N GLU A 532 22.67 -14.71 -7.89
CA GLU A 532 22.74 -15.33 -6.57
C GLU A 532 21.75 -16.51 -6.46
N MET A 533 20.49 -16.32 -6.88
CA MET A 533 19.50 -17.39 -6.99
C MET A 533 20.00 -18.54 -7.88
N TYR A 534 20.52 -18.22 -9.06
CA TYR A 534 21.01 -19.22 -10.00
C TYR A 534 22.19 -20.02 -9.44
N ALA A 535 23.10 -19.38 -8.71
CA ALA A 535 24.23 -20.04 -8.05
C ALA A 535 23.77 -21.07 -7.00
N VAL A 536 22.64 -20.82 -6.33
CA VAL A 536 22.01 -21.83 -5.43
C VAL A 536 21.49 -23.03 -6.22
N ALA A 537 20.86 -22.80 -7.37
CA ALA A 537 20.31 -23.87 -8.21
C ALA A 537 21.39 -24.64 -9.00
N ARG A 538 22.53 -24.01 -9.29
CA ARG A 538 23.61 -24.53 -10.13
C ARG A 538 24.99 -24.22 -9.52
N PRO A 539 25.34 -24.74 -8.34
CA PRO A 539 26.56 -24.37 -7.60
C PRO A 539 27.89 -24.84 -8.24
N LYS A 540 27.84 -25.49 -9.41
CA LYS A 540 28.98 -26.09 -10.11
C LYS A 540 29.19 -25.53 -11.52
N GLN A 541 28.38 -24.56 -11.91
CA GLN A 541 28.48 -23.78 -13.15
C GLN A 541 28.81 -22.34 -12.77
#